data_AF-A0A3B0XJI9-F1
#
_entry.id   AF-A0A3B0XJI9-F1
#
_cell.length_a   1.000
_cell.length_b   1.000
_cell.length_c   1.000
_cell.angle_alpha   90.00
_cell.angle_beta   90.00
_cell.angle_gamma   90.00
#
_symmetry.space_group_name_H-M   'P 1'
#
loop_
_entity.id
_entity.type
_entity.pdbx_description
1 polymer ?
#
loop_
_entity_poly.entity_id
_entity_poly.type
_entity_poly.pdbx_seq_one_letter_code
_entity_poly.pdbx_strand_id
1 'polypeptide(L)'
;MLQAEYYVLMRENNDNYPLFSWDQRRGDYCQGKPAEFKDSIKMLLGDPLSPNFEYVDFHKAPEFFISPRVAEVLAPLEIYGIQLVPAEVRNPLDPFSEIKKYCFLHIWNRIHCLDEENSEMQMNRAKTRIFSIDKLELDEKVLSMFELRKRLIFELSERTSVVLFHQTIKETIMNLNPKGFRFVPATDWYSDIVFS
;
A
#
# COMPACT_ATOMS: atom_id res chain seq x y z
N MET A 1 -2.16 -23.14 -4.82
CA MET A 1 -2.00 -22.46 -3.52
C MET A 1 -2.50 -21.05 -3.73
N LEU A 2 -3.60 -20.67 -3.07
CA LEU A 2 -4.20 -19.34 -3.17
C LEU A 2 -3.19 -18.24 -2.81
N GLN A 3 -2.28 -18.46 -1.86
CA GLN A 3 -1.26 -17.46 -1.49
C GLN A 3 -0.37 -17.04 -2.67
N ALA A 4 -0.07 -17.96 -3.60
CA ALA A 4 0.77 -17.68 -4.77
C ALA A 4 0.15 -16.67 -5.75
N GLU A 5 -1.16 -16.40 -5.64
CA GLU A 5 -1.87 -15.38 -6.42
C GLU A 5 -1.71 -13.97 -5.82
N TYR A 6 -1.02 -13.83 -4.68
CA TYR A 6 -0.92 -12.56 -3.95
C TYR A 6 0.49 -12.00 -3.90
N TYR A 7 0.54 -10.68 -3.83
CA TYR A 7 1.77 -9.90 -3.80
C TYR A 7 1.68 -8.81 -2.74
N VAL A 8 2.79 -8.54 -2.06
CA VAL A 8 2.93 -7.37 -1.19
C VAL A 8 3.52 -6.22 -2.01
N LEU A 9 2.85 -5.06 -1.98
CA LEU A 9 3.33 -3.86 -2.66
C LEU A 9 4.36 -3.12 -1.80
N MET A 10 5.52 -2.90 -2.40
CA MET A 10 6.62 -2.17 -1.82
C MET A 10 7.04 -1.03 -2.73
N ARG A 11 7.73 -0.04 -2.15
CA ARG A 11 8.40 1.00 -2.93
C ARG A 11 9.64 0.37 -3.57
N GLU A 12 9.86 0.63 -4.85
CA GLU A 12 11.11 0.32 -5.53
C GLU A 12 12.30 0.94 -4.78
N ASN A 13 13.41 0.22 -4.63
CA ASN A 13 14.56 0.67 -3.86
C ASN A 13 15.39 1.70 -4.64
N ASN A 14 14.91 2.95 -4.67
CA ASN A 14 15.54 4.05 -5.38
C ASN A 14 15.46 5.35 -4.57
N ASP A 15 16.61 5.86 -4.14
CA ASP A 15 16.71 7.06 -3.30
C ASP A 15 16.27 8.35 -3.99
N ASN A 16 16.15 8.33 -5.32
CA ASN A 16 15.56 9.44 -6.07
C ASN A 16 14.03 9.41 -6.06
N TYR A 17 13.39 8.35 -5.58
CA TYR A 17 11.93 8.32 -5.42
C TYR A 17 11.56 8.76 -4.01
N PRO A 18 11.09 10.01 -3.83
CA PRO A 18 10.86 10.58 -2.52
C PRO A 18 9.75 9.85 -1.77
N LEU A 19 9.82 9.90 -0.45
CA LEU A 19 8.66 9.65 0.39
C LEU A 19 7.73 10.85 0.34
N PHE A 20 6.46 10.63 0.64
CA PHE A 20 5.52 11.70 0.92
C PHE A 20 5.29 11.79 2.43
N SER A 21 4.89 12.96 2.88
CA SER A 21 4.48 13.21 4.26
C SER A 21 3.20 14.02 4.28
N TRP A 22 2.40 13.80 5.31
CA TRP A 22 1.14 14.52 5.50
C TRP A 22 1.41 16.01 5.75
N ASP A 23 0.77 16.88 4.97
CA ASP A 23 0.76 18.35 5.16
C ASP A 23 -0.55 18.82 5.83
N GLN A 24 -1.28 17.87 6.42
CA GLN A 24 -2.51 18.08 7.17
C GLN A 24 -2.65 16.99 8.24
N ARG A 25 -3.65 17.10 9.11
CA ARG A 25 -4.01 16.00 10.01
C ARG A 25 -4.60 14.84 9.19
N ARG A 26 -4.16 13.61 9.48
CA ARG A 26 -4.64 12.38 8.85
C ARG A 26 -6.13 12.11 9.06
N GLY A 27 -6.71 12.52 10.20
CA GLY A 27 -8.15 12.36 10.46
C GLY A 27 -8.61 10.89 10.45
N ASP A 28 -9.71 10.61 9.75
CA ASP A 28 -10.37 9.30 9.74
C ASP A 28 -9.81 8.28 8.74
N TYR A 29 -8.86 8.69 7.89
CA TYR A 29 -8.22 7.77 6.96
C TYR A 29 -7.49 6.64 7.73
N CYS A 30 -7.62 5.42 7.23
CA CYS A 30 -6.98 4.19 7.73
C CYS A 30 -7.51 3.67 9.07
N GLN A 31 -8.73 4.05 9.45
CA GLN A 31 -9.42 3.49 10.63
C GLN A 31 -10.16 2.18 10.32
N GLY A 32 -9.90 1.52 9.18
CA GLY A 32 -10.56 0.27 8.79
C GLY A 32 -12.03 0.43 8.38
N LYS A 33 -12.42 1.63 7.95
CA LYS A 33 -13.76 1.97 7.43
C LYS A 33 -13.62 2.95 6.26
N PRO A 34 -14.62 3.08 5.38
CA PRO A 34 -14.67 4.16 4.41
C PRO A 34 -14.53 5.51 5.09
N ALA A 35 -13.79 6.43 4.47
CA ALA A 35 -13.65 7.81 4.90
C ALA A 35 -14.50 8.73 4.02
N GLU A 36 -15.11 9.74 4.63
CA GLU A 36 -15.72 10.84 3.90
C GLU A 36 -14.64 11.86 3.52
N PHE A 37 -14.64 12.31 2.26
CA PHE A 37 -13.74 13.34 1.78
C PHE A 37 -14.43 14.26 0.80
N LYS A 38 -14.16 15.57 0.91
CA LYS A 38 -14.68 16.61 0.01
C LYS A 38 -13.58 17.29 -0.79
N ASP A 39 -12.40 17.40 -0.19
CA ASP A 39 -11.24 18.07 -0.76
C ASP A 39 -10.08 17.10 -0.96
N SER A 40 -9.13 17.48 -1.81
CA SER A 40 -7.87 16.75 -1.97
C SER A 40 -7.08 16.72 -0.65
N ILE A 41 -6.48 15.58 -0.34
CA ILE A 41 -5.50 15.46 0.75
C ILE A 41 -4.27 16.28 0.42
N LYS A 42 -3.80 17.10 1.36
CA LYS A 42 -2.56 17.87 1.24
C LYS A 42 -1.37 17.06 1.76
N MET A 43 -0.39 16.90 0.89
CA MET A 43 0.86 16.19 1.11
C MET A 43 2.04 17.09 0.76
N LEU A 44 3.22 16.71 1.23
CA LEU A 44 4.49 17.30 0.85
C LEU A 44 5.52 16.21 0.57
N LEU A 45 6.59 16.56 -0.15
CA LEU A 45 7.77 15.70 -0.25
C LEU A 45 8.40 15.52 1.14
N GLY A 46 8.51 14.27 1.58
CA GLY A 46 9.06 13.89 2.88
C GLY A 46 10.58 13.74 2.85
N ASP A 47 11.19 13.87 4.03
CA ASP A 47 12.62 13.63 4.22
C ASP A 47 12.96 12.13 4.30
N PRO A 48 14.17 11.72 3.85
CA PRO A 48 15.17 12.54 3.15
C PRO A 48 14.79 12.77 1.68
N LEU A 49 15.09 13.97 1.16
CA LEU A 49 14.83 14.34 -0.23
C LEU A 49 16.14 14.43 -1.04
N SER A 50 16.29 13.55 -2.05
CA SER A 50 17.41 13.62 -3.00
C SER A 50 17.35 14.91 -3.84
N PRO A 51 18.48 15.57 -4.17
CA PRO A 51 18.49 16.70 -5.10
C PRO A 51 18.05 16.33 -6.52
N ASN A 52 18.11 15.05 -6.88
CA ASN A 52 17.72 14.53 -8.19
C ASN A 52 16.40 13.74 -8.12
N PHE A 53 15.51 14.11 -7.20
CA PHE A 53 14.27 13.37 -7.00
C PHE A 53 13.40 13.34 -8.27
N GLU A 54 12.67 12.24 -8.45
CA GLU A 54 11.73 12.04 -9.56
C GLU A 54 10.34 11.74 -8.98
N TYR A 55 9.33 12.43 -9.50
CA TYR A 55 7.94 12.05 -9.30
C TYR A 55 7.63 10.82 -10.15
N VAL A 56 7.24 9.71 -9.50
CA VAL A 56 6.93 8.44 -10.14
C VAL A 56 5.49 8.01 -9.85
N ASP A 57 5.10 6.81 -10.28
CA ASP A 57 3.71 6.37 -10.16
C ASP A 57 3.32 5.87 -8.78
N PHE A 58 4.29 5.52 -7.94
CA PHE A 58 4.05 5.07 -6.58
C PHE A 58 5.00 5.73 -5.58
N HIS A 59 4.42 6.30 -4.54
CA HIS A 59 5.13 6.85 -3.38
C HIS A 59 4.50 6.34 -2.08
N LYS A 60 5.32 6.32 -1.02
CA LYS A 60 4.89 5.95 0.33
C LYS A 60 4.85 7.16 1.26
N ALA A 61 3.81 7.25 2.09
CA ALA A 61 3.72 8.14 3.25
C ALA A 61 3.37 7.39 4.53
N PRO A 62 4.11 6.31 4.86
CA PRO A 62 3.60 4.96 5.15
C PRO A 62 2.49 4.37 4.28
N GLU A 63 1.48 5.16 3.93
CA GLU A 63 0.37 4.74 3.06
C GLU A 63 0.72 4.80 1.56
N PHE A 64 -0.19 4.34 0.69
CA PHE A 64 0.02 4.21 -0.75
C PHE A 64 -0.51 5.42 -1.53
N PHE A 65 0.38 6.09 -2.25
CA PHE A 65 0.03 7.18 -3.16
C PHE A 65 0.36 6.75 -4.58
N ILE A 66 -0.65 6.77 -5.44
CA ILE A 66 -0.54 6.35 -6.84
C ILE A 66 -0.77 7.52 -7.79
N SER A 67 -0.12 7.53 -8.94
CA SER A 67 -0.34 8.57 -9.96
C SER A 67 -1.77 8.51 -10.52
N PRO A 68 -2.27 9.61 -11.11
CA PRO A 68 -3.60 9.64 -11.73
C PRO A 68 -3.80 8.55 -12.78
N ARG A 69 -2.79 8.24 -13.61
CA ARG A 69 -2.89 7.19 -14.63
C ARG A 69 -3.11 5.79 -14.04
N VAL A 70 -2.54 5.50 -12.87
CA VAL A 70 -2.78 4.23 -12.17
C VAL A 70 -4.17 4.25 -11.53
N ALA A 71 -4.59 5.37 -10.96
CA ALA A 71 -5.94 5.50 -10.41
C ALA A 71 -7.04 5.33 -11.49
N GLU A 72 -6.82 5.86 -12.69
CA GLU A 72 -7.73 5.76 -13.84
C GLU A 72 -8.00 4.32 -14.26
N VAL A 73 -6.99 3.43 -14.22
CA VAL A 73 -7.19 2.01 -14.55
C VAL A 73 -7.80 1.20 -13.42
N LEU A 74 -7.63 1.63 -12.16
CA LEU A 74 -8.22 0.95 -11.01
C LEU A 74 -9.67 1.34 -10.76
N ALA A 75 -10.04 2.60 -11.05
CA ALA A 75 -11.38 3.13 -10.83
C ALA A 75 -12.53 2.27 -11.42
N PRO A 76 -12.49 1.85 -12.70
CA PRO A 76 -13.59 1.07 -13.29
C PRO A 76 -13.68 -0.37 -12.77
N LEU A 77 -12.69 -0.85 -12.02
CA LEU A 77 -12.71 -2.20 -11.46
C LEU A 77 -13.59 -2.31 -10.21
N GLU A 78 -14.03 -1.18 -9.65
CA GLU A 78 -14.91 -1.11 -8.46
C GLU A 78 -14.45 -2.04 -7.33
N ILE A 79 -13.14 -2.03 -7.06
CA ILE A 79 -12.51 -2.95 -6.11
C ILE A 79 -13.13 -2.75 -4.73
N TYR A 80 -13.65 -3.85 -4.16
CA TYR A 80 -14.25 -3.81 -2.84
C TYR A 80 -13.22 -3.37 -1.80
N GLY A 81 -13.63 -2.46 -0.92
CA GLY A 81 -12.83 -2.15 0.26
C GLY A 81 -11.69 -1.15 0.02
N ILE A 82 -11.71 -0.43 -1.10
CA ILE A 82 -10.80 0.69 -1.37
C ILE A 82 -11.56 1.99 -1.65
N GLN A 83 -10.87 3.13 -1.53
CA GLN A 83 -11.29 4.42 -2.07
C GLN A 83 -10.10 5.11 -2.74
N LEU A 84 -10.35 5.73 -3.88
CA LEU A 84 -9.38 6.55 -4.61
C LEU A 84 -9.60 8.00 -4.22
N VAL A 85 -8.80 8.51 -3.27
CA VAL A 85 -8.94 9.86 -2.71
C VAL A 85 -7.96 10.80 -3.41
N PRO A 86 -8.39 11.93 -4.01
CA PRO A 86 -7.47 12.89 -4.61
C PRO A 86 -6.46 13.42 -3.61
N ALA A 87 -5.22 13.62 -4.05
CA ALA A 87 -4.14 14.16 -3.24
C ALA A 87 -3.31 15.19 -4.04
N GLU A 88 -2.79 16.18 -3.33
CA GLU A 88 -1.95 17.26 -3.83
C GLU A 88 -0.64 17.27 -3.07
N VAL A 89 0.48 17.21 -3.78
CA VAL A 89 1.82 17.10 -3.22
C VAL A 89 2.60 18.35 -3.59
N ARG A 90 3.06 19.10 -2.58
CA ARG A 90 3.94 20.27 -2.78
C ARG A 90 5.40 19.94 -2.46
N ASN A 91 6.32 20.67 -3.09
CA ASN A 91 7.73 20.66 -2.68
C ASN A 91 7.93 21.69 -1.55
N PRO A 92 8.31 21.27 -0.33
CA PRO A 92 8.53 22.21 0.77
C PRO A 92 9.78 23.09 0.57
N LEU A 93 10.74 22.69 -0.27
CA LEU A 93 11.96 23.44 -0.55
C LEU A 93 11.79 24.50 -1.66
N ASP A 94 10.72 24.39 -2.45
CA ASP A 94 10.36 25.36 -3.48
C ASP A 94 8.85 25.64 -3.43
N PRO A 95 8.41 26.63 -2.63
CA PRO A 95 7.00 26.97 -2.46
C PRO A 95 6.30 27.43 -3.75
N PHE A 96 7.05 27.80 -4.78
CA PHE A 96 6.50 28.27 -6.06
C PHE A 96 6.46 27.17 -7.12
N SER A 97 6.96 25.97 -6.80
CA SER A 97 6.87 24.81 -7.68
C SER A 97 5.42 24.38 -7.90
N GLU A 98 5.20 23.71 -9.04
CA GLU A 98 3.90 23.16 -9.38
C GLU A 98 3.45 22.09 -8.37
N ILE A 99 2.21 22.20 -7.90
CA ILE A 99 1.56 21.16 -7.09
C ILE A 99 1.34 19.91 -7.95
N LYS A 100 1.91 18.78 -7.53
CA LYS A 100 1.71 17.50 -8.20
C LYS A 100 0.45 16.80 -7.70
N LYS A 101 -0.32 16.24 -8.63
CA LYS A 101 -1.54 15.50 -8.35
C LYS A 101 -1.26 14.01 -8.21
N TYR A 102 -1.77 13.43 -7.14
CA TYR A 102 -1.72 12.00 -6.85
C TYR A 102 -3.09 11.53 -6.37
N CYS A 103 -3.20 10.24 -6.12
CA CYS A 103 -4.34 9.64 -5.47
C CYS A 103 -3.86 8.83 -4.28
N PHE A 104 -4.40 9.11 -3.10
CA PHE A 104 -4.27 8.26 -1.94
C PHE A 104 -5.15 7.03 -2.14
N LEU A 105 -4.51 5.85 -2.21
CA LEU A 105 -5.18 4.56 -2.26
C LEU A 105 -5.55 4.17 -0.82
N HIS A 106 -6.74 4.61 -0.40
CA HIS A 106 -7.27 4.28 0.92
C HIS A 106 -7.80 2.85 0.90
N ILE A 107 -7.24 1.99 1.74
CA ILE A 107 -7.63 0.58 1.84
C ILE A 107 -8.24 0.38 3.22
N TRP A 108 -9.51 0.00 3.24
CA TRP A 108 -10.25 -0.31 4.47
C TRP A 108 -10.70 -1.77 4.52
N ASN A 109 -10.52 -2.52 3.42
CA ASN A 109 -10.72 -3.97 3.41
C ASN A 109 -9.72 -4.65 4.34
N ARG A 110 -10.23 -5.43 5.29
CA ARG A 110 -9.41 -6.16 6.25
C ARG A 110 -9.86 -7.60 6.31
N ILE A 111 -8.90 -8.52 6.13
CA ILE A 111 -9.15 -9.96 6.21
C ILE A 111 -8.21 -10.53 7.28
N HIS A 112 -8.75 -11.37 8.16
CA HIS A 112 -8.00 -12.04 9.21
C HIS A 112 -7.60 -13.43 8.67
N CYS A 113 -6.51 -13.50 7.93
CA CYS A 113 -6.05 -14.73 7.26
C CYS A 113 -4.55 -14.94 7.38
N LEU A 114 -3.90 -14.37 8.38
CA LEU A 114 -2.54 -14.77 8.73
C LEU A 114 -2.59 -16.15 9.39
N ASP A 115 -1.86 -17.11 8.85
CA ASP A 115 -1.69 -18.42 9.49
C ASP A 115 -0.65 -18.27 10.61
N GLU A 116 -1.13 -17.99 11.82
CA GLU A 116 -0.26 -17.78 12.98
C GLU A 116 0.53 -19.05 13.39
N GLU A 117 0.09 -20.24 12.98
CA GLU A 117 0.76 -21.50 13.31
C GLU A 117 1.95 -21.76 12.38
N ASN A 118 1.82 -21.42 11.09
CA ASN A 118 2.83 -21.69 10.07
C ASN A 118 3.69 -20.47 9.70
N SER A 119 3.29 -19.27 10.13
CA SER A 119 4.09 -18.04 9.98
C SER A 119 5.19 -17.94 11.03
N GLU A 120 6.35 -17.41 10.65
CA GLU A 120 7.44 -17.08 11.58
C GLU A 120 7.41 -15.59 11.87
N MET A 121 7.23 -15.22 13.14
CA MET A 121 6.98 -13.84 13.54
C MET A 121 7.65 -13.48 14.86
N GLN A 122 8.09 -12.23 14.96
CA GLN A 122 8.54 -11.65 16.23
C GLN A 122 7.42 -10.83 16.83
N MET A 123 7.02 -11.16 18.05
CA MET A 123 5.94 -10.46 18.76
C MET A 123 6.44 -9.83 20.06
N ASN A 124 5.69 -8.86 20.57
CA ASN A 124 5.90 -8.38 21.94
C ASN A 124 5.66 -9.52 22.95
N ARG A 125 6.16 -9.34 24.18
CA ARG A 125 6.00 -10.35 25.26
C ARG A 125 4.54 -10.74 25.53
N ALA A 126 3.62 -9.80 25.31
CA ALA A 126 2.19 -10.01 25.52
C ALA A 126 1.49 -10.73 24.35
N LYS A 127 2.19 -11.01 23.24
CA LYS A 127 1.63 -11.56 21.98
C LYS A 127 0.44 -10.75 21.46
N THR A 128 0.48 -9.43 21.62
CA THR A 128 -0.59 -8.51 21.17
C THR A 128 -0.17 -7.62 19.99
N ARG A 129 1.12 -7.66 19.62
CA ARG A 129 1.69 -6.87 18.53
C ARG A 129 2.79 -7.64 17.83
N ILE A 130 2.69 -7.73 16.51
CA ILE A 130 3.72 -8.25 15.63
C ILE A 130 4.72 -7.12 15.33
N PHE A 131 6.01 -7.39 15.49
CA PHE A 131 7.12 -6.50 15.18
C PHE A 131 7.72 -6.79 13.80
N SER A 132 7.91 -8.07 13.50
CA SER A 132 8.32 -8.55 12.18
C SER A 132 7.65 -9.88 11.86
N ILE A 133 7.51 -10.14 10.57
CA ILE A 133 7.13 -11.41 9.96
C ILE A 133 8.35 -11.84 9.16
N ASP A 134 9.01 -12.90 9.61
CA ASP A 134 10.21 -13.47 9.00
C ASP A 134 9.82 -14.51 7.94
N LYS A 135 8.61 -15.08 8.06
CA LYS A 135 7.96 -15.91 7.05
C LYS A 135 6.45 -15.69 7.08
N LEU A 136 5.86 -15.30 5.94
CA LEU A 136 4.41 -15.09 5.80
C LEU A 136 3.72 -16.36 5.26
N GLU A 137 2.77 -16.89 6.02
CA GLU A 137 1.84 -17.93 5.56
C GLU A 137 0.40 -17.42 5.72
N LEU A 138 -0.43 -17.64 4.70
CA LEU A 138 -1.84 -17.27 4.72
C LEU A 138 -2.72 -18.50 4.98
N ASP A 139 -3.73 -18.35 5.83
CA ASP A 139 -4.77 -19.37 5.99
C ASP A 139 -5.65 -19.38 4.72
N GLU A 140 -5.31 -20.27 3.78
CA GLU A 140 -6.02 -20.42 2.52
C GLU A 140 -7.47 -20.88 2.71
N LYS A 141 -7.79 -21.59 3.80
CA LYS A 141 -9.17 -21.98 4.09
C LYS A 141 -10.00 -20.75 4.39
N VAL A 142 -9.51 -19.85 5.24
CA VAL A 142 -10.18 -18.57 5.53
C VAL A 142 -10.24 -17.71 4.28
N LEU A 143 -9.14 -17.58 3.54
CA LEU A 143 -9.11 -16.77 2.31
C LEU A 143 -10.11 -17.27 1.26
N SER A 144 -10.32 -18.58 1.15
CA SER A 144 -11.27 -19.21 0.23
C SER A 144 -12.75 -18.93 0.57
N MET A 145 -13.06 -18.52 1.81
CA MET A 145 -14.42 -18.15 2.21
C MET A 145 -14.87 -16.83 1.58
N PHE A 146 -13.93 -16.02 1.10
CA PHE A 146 -14.20 -14.74 0.43
C PHE A 146 -14.20 -14.91 -1.09
N GLU A 147 -15.27 -14.45 -1.72
CA GLU A 147 -15.32 -14.29 -3.18
C GLU A 147 -14.15 -13.43 -3.66
N LEU A 148 -13.57 -13.75 -4.84
CA LEU A 148 -12.41 -13.05 -5.37
C LEU A 148 -12.56 -11.52 -5.36
N ARG A 149 -13.73 -11.01 -5.75
CA ARG A 149 -14.03 -9.56 -5.76
C ARG A 149 -13.84 -8.86 -4.40
N LYS A 150 -13.97 -9.60 -3.30
CA LYS A 150 -13.80 -9.09 -1.92
C LYS A 150 -12.38 -9.24 -1.39
N ARG A 151 -11.47 -9.86 -2.15
CA ARG A 151 -10.07 -10.10 -1.78
C ARG A 151 -9.09 -9.66 -2.85
N LEU A 152 -9.48 -8.78 -3.79
CA LEU A 152 -8.57 -8.25 -4.81
C LEU A 152 -7.44 -7.38 -4.20
N ILE A 153 -7.77 -6.58 -3.20
CA ILE A 153 -6.82 -5.81 -2.38
C ILE A 153 -7.32 -5.85 -0.93
N PHE A 154 -6.44 -6.18 0.03
CA PHE A 154 -6.80 -6.14 1.44
C PHE A 154 -5.59 -6.00 2.37
N GLU A 155 -5.83 -5.47 3.56
CA GLU A 155 -4.87 -5.43 4.67
C GLU A 155 -5.09 -6.63 5.61
N LEU A 156 -4.03 -7.20 6.16
CA LEU A 156 -4.10 -8.22 7.21
C LEU A 156 -4.62 -7.61 8.53
N SER A 157 -5.66 -8.22 9.10
CA SER A 157 -6.37 -7.71 10.29
C SER A 157 -5.61 -7.85 11.60
N GLU A 158 -4.53 -8.63 11.62
CA GLU A 158 -3.69 -9.02 12.75
C GLU A 158 -2.79 -7.88 13.27
N ARG A 159 -3.25 -6.63 13.12
CA ARG A 159 -2.52 -5.41 13.48
C ARG A 159 -1.14 -5.33 12.82
N THR A 160 -1.09 -5.75 11.56
CA THR A 160 0.07 -5.54 10.70
C THR A 160 -0.16 -4.32 9.80
N SER A 161 0.83 -3.95 9.00
CA SER A 161 0.68 -3.00 7.89
C SER A 161 0.83 -3.68 6.52
N VAL A 162 0.65 -5.01 6.48
CA VAL A 162 0.82 -5.81 5.27
C VAL A 162 -0.45 -5.71 4.43
N VAL A 163 -0.28 -5.22 3.21
CA VAL A 163 -1.35 -5.13 2.22
C VAL A 163 -1.03 -6.06 1.06
N LEU A 164 -2.00 -6.91 0.73
CA LEU A 164 -1.93 -7.93 -0.29
C LEU A 164 -2.73 -7.48 -1.52
N PHE A 165 -2.13 -7.67 -2.69
CA PHE A 165 -2.70 -7.39 -4.00
C PHE A 165 -2.78 -8.70 -4.78
N HIS A 166 -3.97 -9.01 -5.29
CA HIS A 166 -4.16 -10.15 -6.18
C HIS A 166 -3.41 -9.94 -7.51
N GLN A 167 -2.98 -11.03 -8.12
CA GLN A 167 -2.20 -11.06 -9.36
C GLN A 167 -2.84 -10.23 -10.48
N THR A 168 -4.16 -10.28 -10.62
CA THR A 168 -4.86 -9.49 -11.65
C THR A 168 -4.71 -7.99 -11.45
N ILE A 169 -4.65 -7.51 -10.20
CA ILE A 169 -4.41 -6.09 -9.89
C ILE A 169 -2.96 -5.73 -10.17
N LYS A 170 -2.01 -6.57 -9.75
CA LYS A 170 -0.60 -6.43 -10.10
C LYS A 170 -0.44 -6.31 -11.63
N GLU A 171 -0.99 -7.24 -12.40
CA GLU A 171 -0.90 -7.23 -13.86
C GLU A 171 -1.53 -5.98 -14.47
N THR A 172 -2.71 -5.57 -14.00
CA THR A 172 -3.37 -4.34 -14.45
C THR A 172 -2.47 -3.12 -14.27
N ILE A 173 -1.82 -3.00 -13.10
CA ILE A 173 -0.91 -1.90 -12.79
C ILE A 173 0.36 -2.01 -13.65
N MET A 174 0.98 -3.19 -13.71
CA MET A 174 2.25 -3.39 -14.41
C MET A 174 2.15 -3.27 -15.93
N ASN A 175 0.97 -3.49 -16.52
CA ASN A 175 0.71 -3.25 -17.94
C ASN A 175 0.87 -1.76 -18.35
N LEU A 176 0.83 -0.83 -17.40
CA LEU A 176 1.14 0.58 -17.64
C LEU A 176 2.64 0.90 -17.70
N ASN A 177 3.48 -0.11 -17.43
CA ASN A 177 4.92 0.06 -17.18
C ASN A 177 5.21 1.20 -16.17
N PRO A 178 4.66 1.12 -14.94
CA PRO A 178 4.77 2.19 -13.95
C PRO A 178 6.14 2.18 -13.27
N LYS A 179 6.55 3.33 -12.73
CA LYS A 179 7.76 3.47 -11.91
C LYS A 179 7.43 3.51 -10.42
N GLY A 180 8.35 3.02 -9.58
CA GLY A 180 8.22 3.09 -8.13
C GLY A 180 7.52 1.89 -7.50
N PHE A 181 6.90 1.01 -8.30
CA PHE A 181 6.24 -0.20 -7.83
C PHE A 181 7.23 -1.37 -7.72
N ARG A 182 7.23 -2.04 -6.56
CA ARG A 182 7.85 -3.36 -6.39
C ARG A 182 6.85 -4.34 -5.81
N PHE A 183 6.36 -5.27 -6.61
CA PHE A 183 5.50 -6.36 -6.14
C PHE A 183 6.35 -7.58 -5.79
N VAL A 184 6.29 -7.99 -4.53
CA VAL A 184 6.96 -9.21 -4.04
C VAL A 184 5.91 -10.30 -3.88
N PRO A 185 6.09 -11.51 -4.43
CA PRO A 185 5.18 -12.63 -4.18
C PRO A 185 4.99 -12.85 -2.67
N ALA A 186 3.74 -13.07 -2.23
CA ALA A 186 3.45 -13.29 -0.82
C ALA A 186 4.13 -14.54 -0.25
N THR A 187 4.49 -15.52 -1.09
CA THR A 187 5.28 -16.70 -0.70
C THR A 187 6.74 -16.40 -0.38
N ASP A 188 7.26 -15.29 -0.92
CA ASP A 188 8.68 -14.92 -0.84
C ASP A 188 8.89 -13.68 0.05
N TRP A 189 7.81 -13.09 0.56
CA TRP A 189 7.84 -11.85 1.30
C TRP A 189 8.12 -12.08 2.79
N TYR A 190 8.96 -11.21 3.35
CA TYR A 190 9.24 -11.06 4.78
C TYR A 190 9.47 -9.58 5.11
N SER A 191 9.40 -9.20 6.38
CA SER A 191 9.36 -7.78 6.79
C SER A 191 10.64 -7.02 6.44
N ASP A 192 11.79 -7.67 6.57
CA ASP A 192 13.10 -7.07 6.33
C ASP A 192 13.53 -7.11 4.85
N ILE A 193 12.66 -7.60 3.95
CA ILE A 193 12.94 -7.61 2.50
C ILE A 193 13.05 -6.18 1.92
N VAL A 194 12.73 -5.16 2.71
CA VAL A 194 12.99 -3.75 2.37
C VAL A 194 14.49 -3.46 2.26
N PHE A 195 15.33 -4.22 2.99
CA PHE A 195 16.78 -4.04 3.05
C PHE A 195 17.55 -4.93 2.06
N SER A 196 16.86 -5.73 1.23
CA SER A 196 17.42 -6.57 0.18
C SER A 196 17.19 -6.00 -1.22
#